data_AF-A0A327K721-F1
#
_entry.id   AF-A0A327K721-F1
#
_cell.length_a   1.000
_cell.length_b   1.000
_cell.length_c   1.000
_cell.angle_alpha   90.00
_cell.angle_beta   90.00
_cell.angle_gamma   90.00
#
_symmetry.space_group_name_H-M   'P 1'
#
loop_
_entity.id
_entity.type
_entity.pdbx_description
1 polymer ?
#
loop_
_entity_poly.entity_id
_entity_poly.type
_entity_poly.pdbx_seq_one_letter_code
_entity_poly.pdbx_strand_id
1 'polypeptide(L)'
;MLDAAALQIGSFRLSLLFLIQAVLLLSGLLWLAVTFGNFVEQRLERASDLTPTIRVLLGKVVKFALIIAAAATALSAVGVDLTALTVFSGAVGVGIGFGLQKVVSNFISGMIILLDKSIKPGDTISLG
;
A
#
# COMPACT_ATOMS: atom_id res chain seq x y z
N MET A 1 21.41 33.92 -11.50
CA MET A 1 20.55 34.85 -10.75
C MET A 1 19.41 34.08 -10.07
N LEU A 2 19.74 33.10 -9.24
CA LEU A 2 18.82 32.47 -8.27
C LEU A 2 19.54 32.12 -6.94
N ASP A 3 20.84 32.44 -6.83
CA ASP A 3 21.68 32.19 -5.64
C ASP A 3 21.63 33.33 -4.59
N ALA A 4 20.81 34.35 -4.79
CA ALA A 4 20.87 35.60 -4.02
C ALA A 4 19.86 35.70 -2.85
N ALA A 5 19.04 34.67 -2.61
CA ALA A 5 18.12 34.61 -1.47
C ALA A 5 18.46 33.43 -0.54
N ALA A 6 19.75 33.25 -0.26
CA ALA A 6 20.23 32.27 0.71
C ALA A 6 20.00 32.81 2.14
N LEU A 7 18.88 32.43 2.77
CA LEU A 7 18.73 32.55 4.21
C LEU A 7 19.55 31.42 4.88
N GLN A 8 20.69 31.78 5.46
CA GLN A 8 21.55 30.87 6.21
C GLN A 8 20.89 30.51 7.54
N ILE A 9 20.28 29.33 7.61
CA ILE A 9 19.92 28.67 8.88
C ILE A 9 20.87 27.48 9.06
N GLY A 10 22.00 27.71 9.73
CA GLY A 10 22.96 26.67 10.12
C GLY A 10 23.80 26.06 8.98
N SER A 11 24.41 24.89 9.24
CA SER A 11 25.31 24.16 8.33
C SER A 11 24.61 23.47 7.15
N PHE A 12 23.30 23.62 7.01
CA PHE A 12 22.55 23.19 5.83
C PHE A 12 22.50 24.34 4.82
N ARG A 13 23.22 24.20 3.70
CA ARG A 13 22.95 25.00 2.50
C ARG A 13 21.61 24.55 1.92
N LEU A 14 20.52 25.04 2.49
CA LEU A 14 19.18 24.87 1.97
C LEU A 14 19.08 25.70 0.68
N SER A 15 19.58 25.11 -0.40
CA SER A 15 19.51 25.71 -1.72
C SER A 15 18.05 25.75 -2.15
N LEU A 16 17.60 26.89 -2.65
CA LEU A 16 16.28 27.03 -3.25
C LEU A 16 16.05 25.97 -4.34
N LEU A 17 17.11 25.56 -5.03
CA LEU A 17 17.10 24.48 -6.02
C LEU A 17 16.72 23.13 -5.40
N PHE A 18 17.27 22.79 -4.22
CA PHE A 18 16.96 21.54 -3.53
C PHE A 18 15.50 21.47 -3.09
N LEU A 19 14.95 22.59 -2.57
CA LEU A 19 13.53 22.68 -2.24
C LEU A 19 12.65 22.50 -3.47
N ILE A 20 12.98 23.19 -4.57
CA ILE A 20 12.24 23.07 -5.83
C ILE A 20 12.29 21.62 -6.33
N GLN A 21 13.46 20.99 -6.33
CA GLN A 21 13.62 19.60 -6.76
C GLN A 21 12.83 18.63 -5.88
N ALA A 22 12.86 18.81 -4.55
CA ALA A 22 12.09 17.99 -3.62
C ALA A 22 10.59 18.11 -3.86
N VAL A 23 10.07 19.34 -4.04
CA VAL A 23 8.66 19.59 -4.32
C VAL A 23 8.26 19.01 -5.67
N LEU A 24 9.09 19.14 -6.70
CA LEU A 24 8.84 18.57 -8.03
C LEU A 24 8.82 17.04 -7.99
N LEU A 25 9.78 16.40 -7.30
CA LEU A 25 9.83 14.95 -7.14
C LEU A 25 8.60 14.44 -6.40
N LEU A 26 8.25 15.05 -5.26
CA LEU A 26 7.08 14.67 -4.49
C LEU A 26 5.80 14.82 -5.33
N SER A 27 5.62 15.96 -6.00
CA SER A 27 4.45 16.22 -6.82
C SER A 27 4.34 15.24 -8.00
N GLY A 28 5.46 14.96 -8.67
CA GLY A 28 5.51 14.00 -9.77
C GLY A 28 5.19 12.57 -9.33
N LEU A 29 5.74 12.12 -8.21
CA LEU A 29 5.47 10.79 -7.65
C LEU A 29 4.02 10.66 -7.17
N LEU A 30 3.48 11.67 -6.50
CA LEU A 30 2.08 11.67 -6.07
C LEU A 30 1.12 11.70 -7.26
N TRP A 31 1.41 12.50 -8.28
CA TRP A 31 0.63 12.53 -9.51
C TRP A 31 0.62 11.17 -10.21
N LEU A 32 1.78 10.51 -10.29
CA LEU A 32 1.89 9.16 -10.85
C LEU A 32 1.12 8.13 -10.01
N ALA A 33 1.23 8.18 -8.68
CA ALA A 33 0.53 7.28 -7.78
C ALA A 33 -1.00 7.43 -7.88
N VAL A 34 -1.51 8.67 -7.91
CA VAL A 34 -2.94 8.95 -8.07
C VAL A 34 -3.44 8.49 -9.43
N THR A 35 -2.67 8.77 -10.49
CA THR A 35 -3.03 8.35 -11.86
C THR A 35 -3.10 6.84 -11.97
N PHE A 36 -2.11 6.13 -11.44
CA PHE A 36 -2.09 4.67 -11.45
C PHE A 36 -3.17 4.08 -10.54
N GLY A 37 -3.42 4.69 -9.36
CA GLY A 37 -4.52 4.30 -8.48
C GLY A 37 -5.89 4.43 -9.14
N ASN A 38 -6.14 5.53 -9.84
CA ASN A 38 -7.38 5.73 -10.61
C ASN A 38 -7.49 4.71 -11.77
N PHE A 39 -6.37 4.38 -12.43
CA PHE A 39 -6.35 3.35 -13.46
C PHE A 39 -6.75 1.97 -12.90
N VAL A 40 -6.24 1.62 -11.72
CA VAL A 40 -6.61 0.40 -11.01
C VAL A 40 -8.09 0.43 -10.62
N GLU A 41 -8.59 1.53 -10.05
CA GLU A 41 -10.02 1.71 -9.70
C GLU A 41 -10.92 1.46 -10.92
N GLN A 42 -10.62 2.07 -12.07
CA GLN A 42 -11.35 1.86 -13.32
C GLN A 42 -11.27 0.42 -13.81
N ARG A 43 -10.14 -0.25 -13.62
CA ARG A 43 -9.96 -1.65 -14.03
C ARG A 43 -10.80 -2.60 -13.16
N LEU A 44 -10.89 -2.34 -11.85
CA LEU A 44 -11.78 -3.06 -10.93
C LEU A 44 -13.25 -2.75 -11.25
N GLU A 45 -13.56 -1.54 -11.71
CA GLU A 45 -14.91 -1.17 -12.16
C GLU A 45 -15.43 -1.95 -13.36
N ARG A 46 -14.53 -2.52 -14.15
CA ARG A 46 -14.89 -3.39 -15.28
C ARG A 46 -15.00 -4.87 -14.90
N ALA A 47 -14.60 -5.25 -13.68
CA ALA A 47 -14.71 -6.63 -13.22
C ALA A 47 -16.15 -6.90 -12.76
N SER A 48 -16.92 -7.64 -13.56
CA SER A 48 -18.32 -8.01 -13.29
C SER A 48 -18.50 -8.89 -12.05
N ASP A 49 -17.45 -9.61 -11.67
CA ASP A 49 -17.54 -10.69 -10.67
C ASP A 49 -17.38 -10.19 -9.23
N LEU A 50 -17.14 -8.88 -9.05
CA LEU A 50 -16.95 -8.26 -7.74
C LEU A 50 -18.17 -7.43 -7.36
N THR A 51 -18.58 -7.56 -6.08
CA THR A 51 -19.62 -6.68 -5.53
C THR A 51 -19.14 -5.23 -5.52
N PRO A 52 -20.05 -4.24 -5.64
CA PRO A 52 -19.70 -2.82 -5.63
C PRO A 52 -18.87 -2.40 -4.41
N THR A 53 -19.16 -2.99 -3.24
CA THR A 53 -18.44 -2.71 -1.99
C THR A 53 -16.99 -3.17 -2.05
N ILE A 54 -16.73 -4.40 -2.52
CA ILE A 54 -15.37 -4.95 -2.63
C ILE A 54 -14.54 -4.14 -3.62
N ARG A 55 -15.15 -3.75 -4.75
CA ARG A 55 -14.53 -2.93 -5.78
C ARG A 55 -14.03 -1.59 -5.23
N VAL A 56 -14.88 -0.86 -4.51
CA VAL A 56 -14.51 0.43 -3.90
C VAL A 56 -13.46 0.23 -2.80
N LEU A 57 -13.60 -0.81 -1.97
CA LEU A 57 -12.66 -1.09 -0.89
C LEU A 57 -11.25 -1.38 -1.44
N LEU A 58 -11.14 -2.33 -2.37
CA LEU A 58 -9.86 -2.71 -2.96
C LEU A 58 -9.22 -1.55 -3.72
N GLY A 59 -10.01 -0.81 -4.51
CA GLY A 59 -9.52 0.36 -5.23
C GLY A 59 -8.90 1.40 -4.29
N LYS A 60 -9.61 1.74 -3.22
CA LYS A 60 -9.12 2.69 -2.20
C LYS A 60 -7.88 2.17 -1.49
N VAL A 61 -7.86 0.90 -1.08
CA VAL A 61 -6.69 0.30 -0.40
C VAL A 61 -5.45 0.38 -1.29
N VAL A 62 -5.55 0.01 -2.57
CA VAL A 62 -4.44 0.11 -3.52
C VAL A 62 -4.00 1.56 -3.71
N LYS A 63 -4.94 2.48 -3.91
CA LYS A 63 -4.63 3.90 -4.11
C LYS A 63 -3.93 4.52 -2.90
N PHE A 64 -4.39 4.25 -1.67
CA PHE A 64 -3.72 4.72 -0.47
C PHE A 64 -2.32 4.11 -0.32
N ALA A 65 -2.16 2.81 -0.59
CA ALA A 65 -0.85 2.16 -0.55
C ALA A 65 0.13 2.81 -1.54
N LEU A 66 -0.31 3.11 -2.77
CA LEU A 66 0.50 3.78 -3.78
C LEU A 66 0.91 5.20 -3.36
N ILE A 67 -0.02 5.98 -2.78
CA ILE A 67 0.27 7.33 -2.29
C ILE A 67 1.28 7.30 -1.15
N ILE A 68 1.12 6.39 -0.19
CA ILE A 68 2.06 6.22 0.92
C ILE A 68 3.44 5.83 0.39
N ALA A 69 3.50 4.88 -0.56
CA ALA A 69 4.76 4.48 -1.18
C ALA A 69 5.42 5.65 -1.91
N ALA A 70 4.68 6.42 -2.72
CA ALA A 70 5.20 7.59 -3.41
C ALA A 70 5.74 8.66 -2.45
N ALA A 71 5.01 8.95 -1.37
CA ALA A 71 5.46 9.89 -0.35
C ALA A 71 6.72 9.40 0.38
N ALA A 72 6.78 8.12 0.76
CA ALA A 72 7.96 7.52 1.36
C ALA A 72 9.17 7.58 0.41
N THR A 73 9.00 7.19 -0.86
CA THR A 73 10.07 7.29 -1.86
C THR A 73 10.56 8.72 -2.06
N ALA A 74 9.65 9.70 -2.11
CA ALA A 74 10.02 11.11 -2.23
C ALA A 74 10.83 11.59 -1.02
N LEU A 75 10.41 11.25 0.20
CA LEU A 75 11.11 11.59 1.43
C LEU A 75 12.51 10.96 1.48
N SER A 76 12.63 9.67 1.15
CA SER A 76 13.92 8.97 1.10
C SER A 76 14.86 9.57 0.04
N ALA A 77 14.35 9.95 -1.13
CA ALA A 77 15.14 10.57 -2.20
C ALA A 77 15.73 11.93 -1.79
N VAL A 78 15.11 12.63 -0.84
CA VAL A 78 15.55 13.92 -0.29
C VAL A 78 16.44 13.73 0.96
N GLY A 79 16.72 12.47 1.33
CA GLY A 79 17.62 12.12 2.44
C GLY A 79 16.93 12.04 3.81
N VAL A 80 15.60 12.00 3.87
CA VAL A 80 14.87 11.79 5.12
C VAL A 80 14.99 10.34 5.55
N ASP A 81 15.36 10.13 6.82
CA ASP A 81 15.39 8.80 7.42
C ASP A 81 13.97 8.27 7.64
N LEU A 82 13.65 7.17 6.98
CA LEU A 82 12.35 6.51 7.06
C LEU A 82 12.29 5.41 8.13
N THR A 83 13.34 5.23 8.94
CA THR A 83 13.41 4.12 9.92
C THR A 83 12.20 4.13 10.85
N ALA A 84 11.84 5.29 11.40
CA ALA A 84 10.66 5.41 12.28
C ALA A 84 9.36 5.05 11.56
N LEU A 85 9.17 5.53 10.32
CA LEU A 85 7.99 5.21 9.50
C LEU A 85 7.94 3.72 9.14
N THR A 86 9.08 3.12 8.86
CA THR A 86 9.20 1.70 8.50
C THR A 86 8.87 0.82 9.69
N VAL A 87 9.41 1.14 10.88
CA VAL A 87 9.10 0.44 12.14
C VAL A 87 7.61 0.57 12.48
N PHE A 88 7.07 1.79 12.41
CA PHE A 88 5.65 2.03 12.67
C PHE A 88 4.74 1.29 11.67
N SER A 89 5.04 1.37 10.38
CA SER A 89 4.30 0.67 9.33
C SER A 89 4.39 -0.85 9.51
N GLY A 90 5.54 -1.36 9.95
CA GLY A 90 5.72 -2.76 10.33
C GLY A 90 4.80 -3.16 11.49
N ALA A 91 4.74 -2.37 12.56
CA ALA A 91 3.86 -2.62 13.70
C ALA A 91 2.36 -2.59 13.29
N VAL A 92 1.96 -1.61 12.48
CA VAL A 92 0.60 -1.53 11.92
C VAL A 92 0.31 -2.76 11.04
N GLY A 93 1.25 -3.14 10.18
CA GLY A 93 1.13 -4.31 9.30
C GLY A 93 0.95 -5.61 10.09
N VAL A 94 1.72 -5.80 11.16
CA VAL A 94 1.57 -6.94 12.08
C VAL A 94 0.19 -6.91 12.77
N GLY A 95 -0.26 -5.75 13.23
CA GLY A 95 -1.58 -5.59 13.84
C GLY A 95 -2.73 -5.97 12.88
N ILE A 96 -2.65 -5.50 11.62
CA ILE A 96 -3.60 -5.89 10.56
C ILE A 96 -3.51 -7.40 10.30
N GLY A 97 -2.30 -7.96 10.24
CA GLY A 97 -2.05 -9.39 10.06
C GLY A 97 -2.70 -10.24 11.15
N PHE A 98 -2.59 -9.84 12.41
CA PHE A 98 -3.29 -10.51 13.52
C PHE A 98 -4.81 -10.39 13.40
N GLY A 99 -5.34 -9.23 13.00
CA GLY A 99 -6.78 -9.06 12.76
C GLY A 99 -7.32 -9.95 11.62
N LEU A 100 -6.52 -10.18 10.57
CA LEU A 100 -6.87 -11.01 9.42
C LEU A 100 -6.54 -12.49 9.60
N GLN A 101 -5.82 -12.87 10.67
CA GLN A 101 -5.28 -14.21 10.88
C GLN A 101 -6.36 -15.30 10.74
N LYS A 102 -7.55 -15.10 11.33
CA LYS A 102 -8.64 -16.08 11.27
C LYS A 102 -9.18 -16.26 9.85
N VAL A 103 -9.32 -15.16 9.10
CA VAL A 103 -9.81 -15.20 7.71
C VAL A 103 -8.83 -15.95 6.82
N VAL A 104 -7.53 -15.65 6.95
CA VAL A 104 -6.47 -16.33 6.21
C VAL A 104 -6.38 -17.82 6.58
N SER A 105 -6.47 -18.15 7.87
CA SER A 105 -6.47 -19.54 8.35
C SER A 105 -7.64 -20.35 7.78
N ASN A 106 -8.85 -19.79 7.78
CA ASN A 106 -10.02 -20.44 7.21
C ASN A 106 -9.89 -20.62 5.69
N PHE A 107 -9.34 -19.63 4.98
CA PHE A 107 -9.09 -19.72 3.54
C PHE A 107 -8.07 -20.83 3.19
N ILE A 108 -6.95 -20.89 3.91
CA ILE A 108 -5.93 -21.93 3.72
C ILE A 108 -6.52 -23.32 4.00
N SER A 109 -7.27 -23.47 5.10
CA SER A 109 -7.97 -24.71 5.43
C SER A 109 -8.89 -25.16 4.30
N GLY A 110 -9.66 -24.23 3.73
CA GLY A 110 -10.53 -24.48 2.57
C GLY A 110 -9.76 -24.97 1.35
N MET A 111 -8.64 -24.33 0.99
CA MET A 111 -7.80 -24.78 -0.12
C MET A 111 -7.20 -26.16 0.12
N ILE A 112 -6.71 -26.45 1.33
CA ILE A 112 -6.14 -27.76 1.69
C ILE A 112 -7.20 -28.86 1.51
N ILE A 113 -8.43 -28.66 1.99
CA ILE A 113 -9.52 -29.63 1.83
C ILE A 113 -9.80 -29.93 0.36
N LEU A 114 -9.81 -28.90 -0.50
CA LEU A 114 -10.02 -29.08 -1.95
C LEU A 114 -8.88 -29.86 -2.62
N LEU A 115 -7.65 -29.70 -2.14
CA LEU A 115 -6.47 -30.39 -2.67
C LEU A 115 -6.36 -31.83 -2.17
N ASP A 116 -6.74 -32.09 -0.92
CA ASP A 116 -6.57 -33.39 -0.26
C ASP A 116 -7.56 -34.46 -0.76
N LYS A 117 -8.67 -34.07 -1.40
CA LYS A 117 -9.73 -35.01 -1.88
C LYS A 117 -10.20 -36.06 -0.84
N SER A 118 -10.04 -35.81 0.45
CA SER A 118 -10.30 -36.80 1.51
C SER A 118 -11.78 -37.11 1.79
N ILE A 119 -12.74 -36.51 1.06
CA ILE A 119 -14.17 -36.83 1.17
C ILE A 119 -14.72 -37.20 -0.21
N LYS A 120 -15.02 -38.49 -0.38
CA LYS A 120 -15.86 -38.97 -1.49
C LYS A 120 -17.33 -38.71 -1.14
N PRO A 121 -18.18 -38.25 -2.08
CA PRO A 121 -19.63 -38.24 -1.87
C PRO A 121 -20.13 -39.68 -1.63
N GLY A 122 -20.61 -40.00 -0.42
CA GLY A 122 -21.21 -41.32 -0.12
C GLY A 122 -20.98 -41.91 1.27
N ASP A 123 -20.04 -41.40 2.08
CA ASP A 123 -19.79 -41.99 3.41
C ASP A 123 -20.70 -41.39 4.49
N THR A 124 -21.44 -42.26 5.18
CA THR A 124 -22.22 -41.94 6.37
C THR A 124 -21.29 -41.51 7.51
N ILE A 125 -21.34 -40.23 7.86
CA ILE A 125 -20.64 -39.65 8.99
C ILE A 125 -21.49 -39.93 10.24
N SER A 126 -21.04 -40.86 11.10
CA SER A 126 -21.61 -41.02 12.45
C SER A 126 -21.02 -39.92 13.34
N LEU A 127 -21.82 -38.90 13.63
CA LEU A 127 -21.51 -37.89 14.63
C LEU A 127 -21.72 -38.52 16.02
N GLY A 128 -20.61 -38.71 16.74
CA GLY A 128 -20.60 -38.87 18.20
C GLY A 128 -20.36 -37.53 18.88
#